data_AF-A0A6J6XHX2-F1
#
_entry.id   AF-A0A6J6XHX2-F1
#
_cell.length_a   1.000
_cell.length_b   1.000
_cell.length_c   1.000
_cell.angle_alpha   90.00
_cell.angle_beta   90.00
_cell.angle_gamma   90.00
#
_symmetry.space_group_name_H-M   'P 1'
#
loop_
_entity.id
_entity.type
_entity.pdbx_description
1 polymer ?
#
loop_
_entity_poly.entity_id
_entity_poly.type
_entity_poly.pdbx_seq_one_letter_code
_entity_poly.pdbx_strand_id
1 'polypeptide(L)'
;MLPRCPKCDLKFERIEGHWTGDLGINTIVSFGALLIVLLAGFLGFWPDPPIVAIIIASIAAAGFLPLAFFPYSKTIWLAIDIMMRPIEPGEVRPGFGPEPETL
;
A
#
# COMPACT_ATOMS: atom_id res chain seq x y z
N MET A 1 5.97 -8.04 -9.53
CA MET A 1 4.93 -7.10 -10.02
C MET A 1 5.37 -6.60 -11.38
N LEU A 2 4.43 -6.36 -12.30
CA LEU A 2 4.74 -5.74 -13.58
C LEU A 2 5.07 -4.25 -13.38
N PRO A 3 6.00 -3.67 -14.14
CA PRO A 3 6.35 -2.24 -14.03
C PRO A 3 5.29 -1.31 -14.65
N ARG A 4 4.46 -1.84 -15.56
CA ARG A 4 3.39 -1.12 -16.24
C ARG A 4 2.09 -1.93 -16.25
N CYS A 5 0.96 -1.25 -16.31
CA CYS A 5 -0.36 -1.87 -16.42
C CYS A 5 -0.53 -2.52 -17.81
N PRO A 6 -0.90 -3.81 -17.92
CA PRO A 6 -1.07 -4.47 -19.23
C PRO A 6 -2.24 -3.91 -20.05
N LYS A 7 -3.21 -3.25 -19.39
CA LYS A 7 -4.40 -2.68 -20.03
C LYS A 7 -4.16 -1.27 -20.58
N CYS A 8 -3.77 -0.33 -19.72
CA CYS A 8 -3.61 1.09 -20.07
C CYS A 8 -2.15 1.54 -20.23
N ASP A 9 -1.17 0.67 -20.01
CA ASP A 9 0.27 0.96 -20.04
C ASP A 9 0.76 2.02 -19.04
N LEU A 10 -0.03 2.36 -18.02
CA LEU A 10 0.40 3.26 -16.96
C LEU A 10 1.60 2.67 -16.20
N LYS A 11 2.65 3.49 -16.03
CA LYS A 11 3.83 3.15 -15.22
C LYS A 11 3.48 3.25 -13.73
N PHE A 12 3.69 2.19 -12.96
CA PHE A 12 3.36 2.20 -11.52
C PHE A 12 4.26 3.14 -10.71
N GLU A 13 5.53 3.27 -11.09
CA GLU A 13 6.48 4.22 -10.48
C GLU A 13 6.65 5.41 -11.43
N ARG A 14 5.72 6.37 -11.38
CA ARG A 14 5.64 7.50 -12.33
C ARG A 14 6.86 8.43 -12.23
N ILE A 15 7.32 8.70 -11.01
CA ILE A 15 8.41 9.63 -10.70
C ILE A 15 9.53 8.93 -9.91
N GLU A 16 10.72 9.52 -9.91
CA GLU A 16 11.77 9.10 -8.96
C GLU A 16 11.29 9.32 -7.52
N GLY A 17 11.55 8.32 -6.67
CA GLY A 17 11.08 8.34 -5.29
C GLY A 17 9.60 7.96 -5.09
N HIS A 18 8.87 7.56 -6.14
CA HIS A 18 7.49 7.08 -6.01
C HIS A 18 7.38 5.90 -5.03
N TRP A 19 8.40 5.04 -4.99
CA TRP A 19 8.50 3.93 -4.03
C TRP A 19 8.45 4.40 -2.56
N THR A 20 8.92 5.61 -2.23
CA THR A 20 8.84 6.11 -0.84
C THR A 20 7.40 6.15 -0.34
N GLY A 21 6.44 6.51 -1.19
CA GLY A 21 5.02 6.49 -0.85
C GLY A 21 4.44 5.08 -0.75
N ASP A 22 4.86 4.17 -1.64
CA ASP A 22 4.51 2.74 -1.54
C ASP A 22 4.98 2.15 -0.20
N LEU A 23 6.17 2.53 0.30
CA LEU A 23 6.66 2.11 1.61
C LEU A 23 5.88 2.78 2.74
N GLY A 24 5.54 4.06 2.60
CA GLY A 24 4.77 4.82 3.58
C GLY A 24 3.41 4.18 3.85
N ILE A 25 2.63 3.90 2.79
CA ILE A 25 1.31 3.24 2.92
C ILE A 25 1.45 1.85 3.55
N ASN A 26 2.47 1.08 3.16
CA ASN A 26 2.70 -0.26 3.71
C ASN A 26 3.04 -0.20 5.21
N THR A 27 3.88 0.77 5.59
CA THR A 27 4.29 0.99 6.98
C THR A 27 3.11 1.38 7.84
N ILE A 28 2.27 2.32 7.39
CA ILE A 28 1.06 2.75 8.11
C ILE A 28 0.15 1.54 8.40
N VAL A 29 -0.13 0.73 7.38
CA VAL A 29 -1.02 -0.43 7.54
C VAL A 29 -0.39 -1.51 8.42
N SER A 30 0.89 -1.82 8.23
CA SER A 30 1.59 -2.88 8.97
C SER A 30 1.72 -2.53 10.46
N PHE A 31 2.12 -1.29 10.77
CA PHE A 31 2.22 -0.83 12.15
C PHE A 31 0.85 -0.63 12.79
N GLY A 32 -0.15 -0.17 12.03
CA GLY A 32 -1.54 -0.11 12.50
C GLY A 32 -2.07 -1.50 12.86
N ALA A 33 -1.84 -2.51 12.03
CA ALA A 33 -2.22 -3.88 12.33
C ALA A 33 -1.49 -4.44 13.55
N LEU A 34 -0.18 -4.20 13.68
CA LEU A 34 0.59 -4.59 14.85
C LEU A 34 0.03 -3.97 16.14
N LEU A 35 -0.29 -2.68 16.11
CA LEU A 35 -0.92 -1.99 17.24
C LEU A 35 -2.27 -2.62 17.59
N ILE A 36 -3.11 -2.94 16.59
CA ILE A 36 -4.40 -3.61 16.81
C ILE A 36 -4.21 -4.98 17.46
N VAL A 37 -3.25 -5.79 16.99
CA VAL A 37 -2.94 -7.10 17.59
C VAL A 37 -2.54 -6.97 19.06
N LEU A 38 -1.67 -6.02 19.38
CA LEU A 38 -1.25 -5.78 20.76
C LEU A 38 -2.41 -5.31 21.63
N LEU A 39 -3.20 -4.32 21.18
CA LEU A 39 -4.35 -3.82 21.94
C LEU A 39 -5.41 -4.91 22.14
N ALA A 40 -5.76 -5.65 21.10
CA ALA A 40 -6.73 -6.74 21.19
C ALA A 40 -6.24 -7.86 22.12
N GLY A 41 -4.95 -8.21 22.05
CA GLY A 41 -4.34 -9.22 22.90
C GLY A 41 -4.30 -8.83 24.37
N PHE A 42 -3.83 -7.62 24.69
CA PHE A 42 -3.69 -7.19 26.08
C PHE A 42 -5.01 -6.75 26.71
N LEU A 43 -5.82 -5.94 26.01
CA LEU A 43 -7.07 -5.42 26.56
C LEU A 43 -8.18 -6.47 26.52
N GLY A 44 -8.21 -7.33 25.49
CA GLY A 44 -9.24 -8.36 25.34
C GLY A 44 -9.12 -9.53 26.32
N PHE A 45 -7.90 -9.79 26.83
CA PHE A 45 -7.61 -10.91 27.74
C PHE A 45 -7.14 -10.47 29.13
N TRP A 46 -7.29 -9.18 29.47
CA TRP A 46 -6.98 -8.70 30.82
C TRP A 46 -7.87 -9.40 31.88
N PRO A 47 -7.33 -9.81 33.04
CA PRO A 47 -5.99 -9.56 33.59
C PRO A 47 -4.92 -10.60 33.26
N ASP A 48 -5.24 -11.64 32.49
CA ASP A 48 -4.31 -12.74 32.19
C ASP A 48 -4.09 -12.91 30.67
N PRO A 49 -3.35 -11.99 30.01
CA PRO A 49 -3.16 -12.02 28.57
C PRO A 49 -2.32 -13.22 28.12
N PRO A 50 -2.70 -13.93 27.05
CA PRO A 50 -1.95 -15.07 26.53
C PRO A 50 -0.69 -14.60 25.77
N ILE A 51 0.38 -14.27 26.51
CA ILE A 51 1.59 -13.61 25.99
C ILE A 51 2.20 -14.34 24.79
N VAL A 52 2.29 -15.66 24.83
CA VAL A 52 2.87 -16.46 23.73
C VAL A 52 2.06 -16.29 22.44
N ALA A 53 0.73 -16.31 22.53
CA ALA A 53 -0.14 -16.13 21.37
C ALA A 53 -0.03 -14.70 20.81
N ILE A 54 0.06 -13.70 21.68
CA ILE A 54 0.24 -12.29 21.29
C ILE A 54 1.57 -12.12 20.53
N ILE A 55 2.67 -12.68 21.06
CA ILE A 55 3.99 -12.62 20.40
C ILE A 55 3.93 -13.27 19.02
N ILE A 56 3.36 -14.47 18.89
CA ILE A 56 3.24 -15.17 17.62
C ILE A 56 2.42 -14.32 16.62
N ALA A 57 1.29 -13.78 17.05
CA ALA A 57 0.45 -12.92 16.22
C ALA A 57 1.16 -11.63 15.82
N SER A 58 1.92 -11.00 16.73
CA SER A 58 2.71 -9.80 16.45
C SER A 58 3.82 -10.06 15.45
N ILE A 59 4.55 -11.18 15.56
CA ILE A 59 5.59 -11.58 14.59
C ILE A 59 4.95 -11.84 13.22
N ALA A 60 3.81 -12.54 13.18
CA ALA A 60 3.08 -12.78 11.94
C ALA A 60 2.63 -11.47 11.30
N ALA A 61 2.04 -10.55 12.06
CA ALA A 61 1.62 -9.23 11.56
C ALA A 61 2.82 -8.40 11.09
N ALA A 62 3.91 -8.34 11.85
CA ALA A 62 5.08 -7.53 11.49
C ALA A 62 5.89 -8.11 10.31
N GLY A 63 5.92 -9.44 10.15
CA GLY A 63 6.70 -10.10 9.11
C GLY A 63 5.91 -10.40 7.83
N PHE A 64 4.72 -11.01 7.97
CA PHE A 64 3.96 -11.51 6.83
C PHE A 64 3.10 -10.44 6.16
N LEU A 65 2.43 -9.60 6.96
CA LEU A 65 1.54 -8.57 6.45
C LEU A 65 2.22 -7.59 5.48
N PRO A 66 3.39 -6.98 5.78
CA PRO A 66 4.01 -6.04 4.85
C PRO A 66 4.34 -6.69 3.50
N LEU A 67 4.77 -7.96 3.49
CA LEU A 67 5.08 -8.69 2.27
C LEU A 67 3.82 -8.98 1.45
N ALA A 68 2.76 -9.44 2.10
CA ALA A 68 1.49 -9.74 1.44
C ALA A 68 0.76 -8.47 0.97
N PHE A 69 0.90 -7.36 1.71
CA PHE A 69 0.20 -6.10 1.46
C PHE A 69 0.95 -5.18 0.49
N PHE A 70 2.24 -5.39 0.23
CA PHE A 70 3.04 -4.55 -0.66
C PHE A 70 2.42 -4.30 -2.06
N PRO A 71 1.81 -5.29 -2.75
CA PRO A 71 1.13 -5.02 -4.03
C PRO A 71 0.00 -4.01 -3.90
N TYR A 72 -0.79 -4.11 -2.84
CA TYR A 72 -1.92 -3.22 -2.58
C TYR A 72 -1.41 -1.82 -2.24
N SER A 73 -0.34 -1.74 -1.44
CA SER A 73 0.31 -0.48 -1.11
C SER A 73 0.69 0.33 -2.35
N LYS A 74 1.29 -0.31 -3.36
CA LYS A 74 1.61 0.33 -4.65
C LYS A 74 0.38 0.87 -5.36
N THR A 75 -0.71 0.10 -5.38
CA THR A 75 -1.95 0.53 -6.06
C THR A 75 -2.64 1.67 -5.34
N ILE A 76 -2.64 1.67 -4.00
CA ILE A 76 -3.22 2.73 -3.17
C ILE A 76 -2.40 4.01 -3.35
N TRP A 77 -1.08 3.93 -3.23
CA TRP A 77 -0.22 5.08 -3.41
C TRP A 77 -0.32 5.64 -4.84
N LEU A 78 -0.31 4.79 -5.87
CA LEU A 78 -0.53 5.24 -7.25
C LEU A 78 -1.87 5.96 -7.43
N ALA A 79 -2.96 5.47 -6.82
CA ALA A 79 -4.25 6.15 -6.88
C ALA A 79 -4.20 7.53 -6.20
N ILE A 80 -3.53 7.62 -5.04
CA ILE A 80 -3.32 8.89 -4.34
C ILE A 80 -2.46 9.85 -5.19
N ASP A 81 -1.38 9.34 -5.79
CA ASP A 81 -0.52 10.12 -6.69
C ASP A 81 -1.30 10.66 -7.90
N ILE A 82 -2.16 9.85 -8.54
CA ILE A 82 -3.02 10.31 -9.65
C ILE A 82 -4.00 11.40 -9.19
N MET A 83 -4.55 11.30 -7.98
CA MET A 83 -5.44 12.34 -7.45
C MET A 83 -4.70 13.66 -7.18
N MET A 84 -3.44 13.61 -6.75
CA MET A 84 -2.61 14.79 -6.49
C MET A 84 -1.97 15.35 -7.76
N ARG A 85 -1.60 14.47 -8.68
CA ARG A 85 -0.90 14.71 -9.93
C ARG A 85 -1.65 13.96 -11.03
N PRO A 86 -2.68 14.58 -11.63
CA PRO A 86 -3.47 13.97 -12.69
C PRO A 86 -2.60 13.40 -13.82
N ILE A 87 -3.18 12.46 -14.57
CA ILE A 87 -2.50 11.83 -15.69
C ILE A 87 -2.26 12.87 -16.80
N GLU A 88 -1.03 12.95 -17.29
CA GLU A 88 -0.66 13.81 -18.41
C GLU A 88 -0.81 13.08 -19.76
N PRO A 89 -1.03 13.82 -20.87
CA PRO A 89 -1.11 13.21 -22.20
C PRO A 89 0.17 12.41 -22.51
N GLY A 90 -0.01 11.17 -22.98
CA GLY A 90 1.10 10.28 -23.32
C GLY A 90 1.63 9.41 -22.17
N GLU A 91 1.15 9.58 -20.93
CA GLU A 91 1.50 8.67 -19.82
C GLU A 91 0.81 7.31 -19.90
N VAL A 92 -0.34 7.26 -20.59
CA VAL A 92 -1.18 6.07 -20.77
C VAL A 92 -1.52 5.86 -22.25
N ARG A 93 -1.98 4.65 -22.60
CA ARG A 93 -2.48 4.34 -23.95
C ARG A 93 -3.63 5.28 -24.34
N PRO A 94 -3.78 5.60 -25.64
CA PRO A 94 -4.93 6.37 -26.13
C PRO A 94 -6.27 5.79 -25.65
N GLY A 95 -7.20 6.65 -25.23
CA GLY A 95 -8.50 6.28 -24.69
C GLY A 95 -8.54 5.94 -23.18
N PHE A 96 -7.42 6.03 -22.46
CA PHE A 96 -7.35 5.80 -21.01
C PHE A 96 -7.02 7.03 -20.16
N GLY A 97 -6.80 8.19 -20.79
CA GLY A 97 -6.43 9.44 -20.13
C GLY A 97 -6.81 10.65 -20.99
N PRO A 98 -6.47 11.87 -20.56
CA PRO A 98 -6.74 13.08 -21.33
C PRO A 98 -6.00 13.04 -22.67
N GLU A 99 -6.71 13.43 -23.72
CA GLU A 99 -6.15 13.48 -25.08
C GLU A 99 -5.39 14.79 -25.25
N PRO A 100 -4.28 14.81 -26.02
CA PRO A 100 -3.48 16.02 -26.23
C PRO A 100 -4.28 17.17 -26.87
N GLU A 101 -5.42 16.86 -27.50
CA GLU A 101 -6.34 17.83 -28.11
C GLU A 101 -7.30 18.50 -27.10
N THR A 102 -7.32 18.02 -25.85
CA THR A 102 -8.24 18.47 -24.78
C THR A 102 -7.61 19.38 -23.73
N LEU A 103 -6.35 19.78 -23.91
CA LEU A 103 -5.59 20.72 -23.05
C LEU A 103 -5.21 21.99 -23.82
#